data_AF-A0A0K1JG62-F1
#
_entry.id   AF-A0A0K1JG62-F1
#
_cell.length_a   1.000
_cell.length_b   1.000
_cell.length_c   1.000
_cell.angle_alpha   90.00
_cell.angle_beta   90.00
_cell.angle_gamma   90.00
#
_symmetry.space_group_name_H-M   'P 1'
#
loop_
_entity.id
_entity.type
_entity.pdbx_description
1 polymer ?
#
loop_
_entity_poly.entity_id
_entity_poly.type
_entity_poly.pdbx_seq_one_letter_code
_entity_poly.pdbx_strand_id
1 'polypeptide(L)'
;MKLKNARFIGAVAATGGVVALALSTGAGAAQAANYTHPTTTTGACHVYGNYPKAGIDAYGWDVGPNTPLGVRYTFNDYALIKDSARASDPLHWGFIAKSCLADPHAYDNSFTTPLPDLRAVGGDGNVKDVIIAPTPGNEVHTIHVTSPGTLRNEPMSFAIGNVRDGEEFHITTATCGVHDPASWIYGRATTTGRWGWVQASHLNACT
;
A
#
# COMPACT_ATOMS: atom_id res chain seq x y z
N MET A 1 -68.80 -29.21 -17.13
CA MET A 1 -69.42 -28.70 -15.88
C MET A 1 -68.92 -27.28 -15.67
N LYS A 2 -69.72 -26.22 -15.92
CA LYS A 2 -70.63 -25.55 -14.95
C LYS A 2 -69.91 -25.24 -13.63
N LEU A 3 -69.85 -24.03 -13.06
CA LEU A 3 -70.40 -22.71 -13.35
C LEU A 3 -69.85 -21.72 -12.29
N LYS A 4 -69.61 -20.44 -12.66
CA LYS A 4 -69.94 -19.17 -11.94
C LYS A 4 -69.31 -18.84 -10.55
N ASN A 5 -68.58 -17.72 -10.48
CA ASN A 5 -68.98 -16.37 -9.96
C ASN A 5 -68.40 -16.16 -8.54
N ALA A 6 -67.97 -14.98 -8.07
CA ALA A 6 -68.44 -13.63 -8.31
C ALA A 6 -67.35 -12.58 -8.04
N ARG A 7 -67.62 -11.38 -8.55
CA ARG A 7 -66.87 -10.12 -8.45
C ARG A 7 -66.94 -9.52 -7.03
N PHE A 8 -65.92 -8.75 -6.66
CA PHE A 8 -66.11 -7.55 -5.86
C PHE A 8 -65.32 -6.37 -6.45
N ILE A 9 -66.06 -5.28 -6.63
CA ILE A 9 -65.63 -3.97 -7.10
C ILE A 9 -65.20 -3.18 -5.86
N GLY A 10 -64.01 -2.59 -5.89
CA GLY A 10 -63.54 -1.64 -4.90
C GLY A 10 -62.67 -0.59 -5.58
N ALA A 11 -63.29 0.51 -5.99
CA ALA A 11 -62.59 1.70 -6.46
C ALA A 11 -62.08 2.49 -5.25
N VAL A 12 -60.82 2.91 -5.25
CA VAL A 12 -60.29 3.96 -4.37
C VAL A 12 -59.52 4.97 -5.22
N ALA A 13 -59.76 6.23 -4.86
CA ALA A 13 -59.49 7.46 -5.56
C ALA A 13 -58.03 7.71 -5.95
N ALA A 14 -57.89 8.47 -7.04
CA ALA A 14 -56.67 9.13 -7.47
C ALA A 14 -56.29 10.29 -6.56
N THR A 15 -55.00 10.44 -6.26
CA THR A 15 -54.39 11.71 -5.85
C THR A 15 -52.90 11.74 -6.21
N GLY A 16 -52.57 12.67 -7.11
CA GLY A 16 -51.37 13.50 -6.99
C GLY A 16 -50.02 12.83 -7.17
N GLY A 17 -49.60 12.67 -8.43
CA GLY A 17 -48.18 12.57 -8.75
C GLY A 17 -47.46 13.87 -8.38
N VAL A 18 -46.47 13.76 -7.50
CA VAL A 18 -45.33 14.68 -7.46
C VAL A 18 -44.10 13.80 -7.61
N VAL A 19 -43.57 13.77 -8.83
CA VAL A 19 -42.24 13.23 -9.10
C VAL A 19 -41.26 14.21 -8.47
N ALA A 20 -40.85 13.95 -7.23
CA ALA A 20 -39.73 14.64 -6.61
C ALA A 20 -38.45 14.19 -7.33
N LEU A 21 -38.05 14.95 -8.36
CA LEU A 21 -36.68 15.02 -8.84
C LEU A 21 -35.82 15.64 -7.72
N ALA A 22 -35.55 14.86 -6.69
CA ALA A 22 -34.48 15.17 -5.76
C ALA A 22 -33.18 14.82 -6.47
N LEU A 23 -32.54 15.88 -6.97
CA LEU A 23 -31.18 15.91 -7.46
C LEU A 23 -30.33 14.98 -6.60
N SER A 24 -29.78 13.96 -7.24
CA SER A 24 -28.58 13.27 -6.79
C SER A 24 -27.51 14.33 -6.58
N THR A 25 -27.39 14.85 -5.36
CA THR A 25 -26.12 15.33 -4.87
C THR A 25 -25.24 14.09 -4.87
N GLY A 26 -24.57 13.87 -5.99
CA GLY A 26 -23.43 12.98 -6.04
C GLY A 26 -22.54 13.46 -4.92
N ALA A 27 -22.53 12.70 -3.81
CA ALA A 27 -21.41 12.69 -2.93
C ALA A 27 -20.24 12.47 -3.87
N GLY A 28 -19.45 13.52 -4.11
CA GLY A 28 -18.18 13.37 -4.78
C GLY A 28 -17.49 12.31 -3.95
N ALA A 29 -17.43 11.09 -4.46
CA ALA A 29 -16.59 10.07 -3.92
C ALA A 29 -15.24 10.76 -3.84
N ALA A 30 -14.77 11.03 -2.63
CA ALA A 30 -13.41 11.49 -2.41
C ALA A 30 -12.56 10.55 -3.26
N GLN A 31 -11.95 11.09 -4.31
CA GLN A 31 -11.09 10.30 -5.17
C GLN A 31 -10.09 9.71 -4.19
N ALA A 32 -10.16 8.38 -3.98
CA ALA A 32 -9.18 7.69 -3.16
C ALA A 32 -7.85 8.10 -3.79
N ALA A 33 -7.08 8.94 -3.09
CA ALA A 33 -5.89 9.55 -3.65
C ALA A 33 -5.06 8.39 -4.19
N ASN A 34 -4.93 8.31 -5.51
CA ASN A 34 -4.29 7.16 -6.12
C ASN A 34 -2.80 7.34 -5.84
N TYR A 35 -2.34 6.83 -4.70
CA TYR A 35 -0.98 7.04 -4.17
C TYR A 35 0.10 6.34 -5.01
N THR A 36 -0.29 5.68 -6.09
CA THR A 36 0.61 5.06 -7.06
C THR A 36 0.22 5.48 -8.47
N HIS A 37 1.22 5.65 -9.32
CA HIS A 37 1.08 6.08 -10.70
C HIS A 37 1.13 4.86 -11.62
N PRO A 38 0.08 4.61 -12.44
CA PRO A 38 0.04 3.43 -13.29
C PRO A 38 1.20 3.40 -14.28
N THR A 39 1.79 2.21 -14.45
CA THR A 39 2.81 1.93 -15.45
C THR A 39 2.70 0.47 -15.88
N THR A 40 3.50 0.06 -16.86
CA THR A 40 3.67 -1.34 -17.24
C THR A 40 5.15 -1.69 -17.37
N THR A 41 5.47 -2.96 -17.23
CA THR A 41 6.81 -3.44 -17.53
C THR A 41 7.10 -3.50 -19.03
N THR A 42 8.32 -3.15 -19.43
CA THR A 42 8.78 -3.20 -20.83
C THR A 42 9.27 -4.59 -21.25
N GLY A 43 9.54 -5.48 -20.30
CA GLY A 43 10.09 -6.82 -20.51
C GLY A 43 9.88 -7.72 -19.30
N ALA A 44 10.50 -8.90 -19.31
CA ALA A 44 10.62 -9.72 -18.12
C ALA A 44 11.59 -9.05 -17.13
N CYS A 45 11.12 -8.81 -15.92
CA CYS A 45 11.85 -8.03 -14.92
C CYS A 45 11.73 -8.64 -13.53
N HIS A 46 12.76 -8.46 -12.73
CA HIS A 46 12.75 -8.86 -11.33
C HIS A 46 12.36 -7.69 -10.43
N VAL A 47 11.41 -7.93 -9.54
CA VAL A 47 11.03 -7.02 -8.46
C VAL A 47 11.65 -7.50 -7.17
N TYR A 48 12.56 -6.72 -6.62
CA TYR A 48 13.24 -6.98 -5.35
C TYR A 48 12.33 -6.57 -4.19
N GLY A 49 12.13 -7.44 -3.20
CA GLY A 49 11.28 -7.08 -2.05
C GLY A 49 11.87 -5.97 -1.17
N ASN A 50 13.17 -5.70 -1.28
CA ASN A 50 13.85 -4.58 -0.64
C ASN A 50 14.79 -3.87 -1.61
N TYR A 51 15.24 -2.66 -1.28
CA TYR A 51 16.13 -1.89 -2.16
C TYR A 51 17.43 -2.67 -2.39
N PRO A 52 17.75 -3.04 -3.65
CA PRO A 52 18.90 -3.88 -3.93
C PRO A 52 20.19 -3.07 -3.75
N LYS A 53 21.02 -3.52 -2.82
CA LYS A 53 22.39 -3.02 -2.58
C LYS A 53 23.24 -4.17 -2.08
N ALA A 54 24.56 -3.99 -2.07
CA ALA A 54 25.49 -5.00 -1.57
C ALA A 54 25.11 -5.47 -0.15
N GLY A 55 25.10 -6.79 0.04
CA GLY A 55 24.79 -7.43 1.33
C GLY A 55 23.30 -7.64 1.62
N ILE A 56 22.40 -7.19 0.75
CA ILE A 56 20.96 -7.47 0.86
C ILE A 56 20.63 -8.63 -0.07
N ASP A 57 19.85 -9.60 0.40
CA ASP A 57 19.44 -10.72 -0.44
C ASP A 57 18.50 -10.25 -1.56
N ALA A 58 18.63 -10.88 -2.72
CA ALA A 58 17.84 -10.56 -3.91
C ALA A 58 16.47 -11.25 -3.90
N TYR A 59 15.85 -11.41 -2.72
CA TYR A 59 14.50 -12.00 -2.70
C TYR A 59 13.52 -11.05 -3.38
N GLY A 60 12.49 -11.64 -3.98
CA GLY A 60 11.61 -10.89 -4.84
C GLY A 60 10.74 -11.80 -5.67
N TRP A 61 10.26 -11.26 -6.78
CA TRP A 61 9.48 -12.01 -7.75
C TRP A 61 9.69 -11.48 -9.16
N ASP A 62 9.48 -12.37 -10.12
CA ASP A 62 9.54 -11.99 -11.52
C ASP A 62 8.17 -11.55 -12.02
N VAL A 63 8.18 -10.54 -12.89
CA VAL A 63 7.03 -10.05 -13.63
C VAL A 63 7.32 -10.16 -15.12
N GLY A 64 6.31 -10.57 -15.89
CA GLY A 64 6.41 -10.66 -17.35
C GLY A 64 6.32 -9.30 -18.03
N PRO A 65 6.49 -9.24 -19.36
CA PRO A 65 6.26 -8.02 -20.14
C PRO A 65 4.81 -7.55 -20.03
N ASN A 66 4.59 -6.23 -20.11
CA ASN A 66 3.28 -5.57 -20.03
C ASN A 66 2.52 -5.83 -18.72
N THR A 67 3.20 -6.21 -17.64
CA THR A 67 2.58 -6.38 -16.32
C THR A 67 2.20 -5.01 -15.76
N PRO A 68 0.92 -4.76 -15.42
CA PRO A 68 0.51 -3.50 -14.82
C PRO A 68 1.05 -3.35 -13.39
N LEU A 69 1.71 -2.22 -13.11
CA LEU A 69 2.27 -1.89 -11.81
C LEU A 69 1.92 -0.44 -11.43
N GLY A 70 2.06 -0.09 -10.16
CA GLY A 70 1.89 1.28 -9.69
C GLY A 70 3.17 1.85 -9.08
N VAL A 71 3.77 2.89 -9.68
CA VAL A 71 4.95 3.57 -9.14
C VAL A 71 4.57 4.44 -7.94
N ARG A 72 5.23 4.20 -6.80
CA ARG A 72 5.04 4.95 -5.56
C ARG A 72 6.00 6.14 -5.46
N TYR A 73 7.29 5.90 -5.69
CA TYR A 73 8.37 6.89 -5.79
C TYR A 73 9.58 6.26 -6.47
N THR A 74 10.55 7.08 -6.86
CA THR A 74 11.85 6.65 -7.40
C THR A 74 12.98 6.86 -6.40
N PHE A 75 14.02 6.06 -6.51
CA PHE A 75 15.26 6.19 -5.74
C PHE A 75 16.44 5.60 -6.51
N ASN A 76 17.37 6.46 -6.93
CA ASN A 76 18.46 6.14 -7.83
C ASN A 76 17.93 5.46 -9.10
N ASP A 77 18.49 4.32 -9.50
CA ASP A 77 18.10 3.58 -10.69
C ASP A 77 16.86 2.68 -10.52
N TYR A 78 16.14 2.81 -9.40
CA TYR A 78 14.99 1.99 -9.05
C TYR A 78 13.73 2.82 -8.80
N ALA A 79 12.58 2.16 -8.95
CA ALA A 79 11.28 2.64 -8.52
C ALA A 79 10.73 1.68 -7.46
N LEU A 80 10.17 2.22 -6.37
CA LEU A 80 9.30 1.42 -5.50
C LEU A 80 7.94 1.32 -6.19
N ILE A 81 7.46 0.10 -6.39
CA ILE A 81 6.18 -0.20 -7.00
C ILE A 81 5.24 -0.93 -6.04
N LYS A 82 3.95 -0.82 -6.36
CA LYS A 82 2.89 -1.69 -5.87
C LYS A 82 2.50 -2.66 -6.98
N ASP A 83 2.54 -3.95 -6.70
CA ASP A 83 1.97 -4.97 -7.57
C ASP A 83 0.55 -5.32 -7.10
N SER A 84 -0.46 -4.73 -7.75
CA SER A 84 -1.86 -4.93 -7.36
C SER A 84 -2.37 -6.35 -7.65
N ALA A 85 -1.71 -7.11 -8.53
CA ALA A 85 -2.05 -8.53 -8.75
C ALA A 85 -1.68 -9.38 -7.53
N ARG A 86 -0.78 -8.88 -6.67
CA ARG A 86 -0.36 -9.49 -5.41
C ARG A 86 -1.04 -8.85 -4.20
N ALA A 87 -2.17 -8.17 -4.34
CA ALA A 87 -2.78 -7.43 -3.23
C ALA A 87 -3.08 -8.27 -1.97
N SER A 88 -3.26 -9.59 -2.09
CA SER A 88 -3.44 -10.52 -0.96
C SER A 88 -2.12 -11.00 -0.33
N ASP A 89 -0.98 -10.73 -0.97
CA ASP A 89 0.35 -11.02 -0.45
C ASP A 89 0.82 -9.82 0.40
N PRO A 90 1.23 -10.01 1.67
CA PRO A 90 1.81 -8.94 2.47
C PRO A 90 3.06 -8.29 1.83
N LEU A 91 3.75 -8.99 0.93
CA LEU A 91 4.96 -8.55 0.24
C LEU A 91 4.67 -8.01 -1.18
N HIS A 92 3.60 -7.22 -1.34
CA HIS A 92 3.21 -6.63 -2.64
C HIS A 92 3.89 -5.30 -2.99
N TRP A 93 4.78 -4.81 -2.11
CA TRP A 93 5.65 -3.66 -2.36
C TRP A 93 7.04 -4.15 -2.72
N GLY A 94 7.67 -3.56 -3.74
CA GLY A 94 9.03 -3.94 -4.12
C GLY A 94 9.72 -2.90 -4.98
N PHE A 95 11.03 -3.04 -5.13
CA PHE A 95 11.86 -2.20 -5.98
C PHE A 95 12.08 -2.88 -7.32
N ILE A 96 11.89 -2.13 -8.40
CA ILE A 96 12.15 -2.58 -9.78
C ILE A 96 13.06 -1.56 -10.45
N ALA A 97 13.96 -2.02 -11.34
CA ALA A 97 14.82 -1.10 -12.09
C ALA A 97 13.95 -0.14 -12.92
N LYS A 98 14.31 1.15 -13.00
CA LYS A 98 13.55 2.13 -13.79
C LYS A 98 13.52 1.77 -15.27
N SER A 99 14.60 1.17 -15.79
CA SER A 99 14.68 0.69 -17.18
C SER A 99 13.69 -0.43 -17.51
N CYS A 100 13.09 -1.06 -16.50
CA CYS A 100 12.08 -2.09 -16.66
C CYS A 100 10.66 -1.53 -16.82
N LEU A 101 10.46 -0.23 -16.67
CA LEU A 101 9.14 0.41 -16.67
C LEU A 101 8.97 1.28 -17.91
N ALA A 102 7.77 1.26 -18.50
CA ALA A 102 7.42 2.13 -19.61
C ALA A 102 7.42 3.61 -19.17
N ASP A 103 6.90 3.86 -17.97
CA ASP A 103 7.03 5.11 -17.25
C ASP A 103 7.49 4.83 -15.81
N PRO A 104 8.74 5.18 -15.44
CA PRO A 104 9.26 4.90 -14.11
C PRO A 104 8.89 5.96 -13.07
N HIS A 105 8.14 7.01 -13.41
CA HIS A 105 7.98 8.18 -12.55
C HIS A 105 6.77 8.10 -11.61
N ALA A 106 6.93 8.71 -10.44
CA ALA A 106 5.80 9.18 -9.65
C ALA A 106 5.47 10.61 -10.08
N TYR A 107 4.21 11.02 -9.96
CA TYR A 107 3.75 12.36 -10.31
C TYR A 107 3.13 13.07 -9.10
N ASP A 108 2.94 14.37 -9.25
CA ASP A 108 2.09 15.15 -8.37
C ASP A 108 0.60 14.77 -8.54
N ASN A 109 -0.28 15.32 -7.71
CA ASN A 109 -1.72 15.03 -7.77
C ASN A 109 -2.37 15.34 -9.13
N SER A 110 -1.76 16.20 -9.93
CA SER A 110 -2.28 16.55 -11.26
C SER A 110 -1.89 15.54 -12.33
N PHE A 111 -1.01 14.56 -12.03
CA PHE A 111 -0.45 13.61 -12.99
C PHE A 111 0.27 14.29 -14.17
N THR A 112 0.81 15.50 -13.96
CA THR A 112 1.47 16.26 -15.03
C THR A 112 2.96 16.42 -14.81
N THR A 113 3.41 16.49 -13.56
CA THR A 113 4.80 16.80 -13.24
C THR A 113 5.45 15.60 -12.57
N PRO A 114 6.46 14.96 -13.20
CA PRO A 114 7.26 13.95 -12.55
C PRO A 114 7.90 14.49 -11.28
N LEU A 115 7.75 13.76 -10.19
CA LEU A 115 8.41 14.06 -8.93
C LEU A 115 9.87 13.58 -8.97
N PRO A 116 10.80 14.32 -8.34
CA PRO A 116 12.16 13.84 -8.21
C PRO A 116 12.22 12.64 -7.25
N ASP A 117 13.39 11.99 -7.20
CA ASP A 117 13.62 10.88 -6.29
C ASP A 117 13.25 11.21 -4.83
N LEU A 118 12.73 10.19 -4.14
CA LEU A 118 12.28 10.27 -2.75
C LEU A 118 11.18 11.32 -2.52
N ARG A 119 10.32 11.56 -3.51
CA ARG A 119 9.09 12.34 -3.37
C ARG A 119 7.88 11.53 -3.78
N ALA A 120 6.80 11.65 -3.02
CA ALA A 120 5.53 11.00 -3.33
C ALA A 120 4.33 11.71 -2.71
N VAL A 121 3.15 11.46 -3.26
CA VAL A 121 1.86 11.95 -2.74
C VAL A 121 1.47 11.17 -1.48
N GLY A 122 1.30 11.86 -0.35
CA GLY A 122 0.82 11.28 0.91
C GLY A 122 -0.67 10.89 0.87
N GLY A 123 -1.14 10.22 1.93
CA GLY A 123 -2.57 9.90 2.07
C GLY A 123 -3.49 11.12 2.20
N ASP A 124 -2.92 12.29 2.50
CA ASP A 124 -3.58 13.60 2.53
C ASP A 124 -3.53 14.33 1.17
N GLY A 125 -2.99 13.68 0.14
CA GLY A 125 -2.79 14.28 -1.18
C GLY A 125 -1.58 15.22 -1.26
N ASN A 126 -0.86 15.54 -0.19
CA ASN A 126 0.28 16.45 -0.31
C ASN A 126 1.52 15.72 -0.79
N VAL A 127 2.35 16.35 -1.64
CA VAL A 127 3.67 15.80 -1.98
C VAL A 127 4.58 15.91 -0.75
N LYS A 128 5.18 14.79 -0.35
CA LYS A 128 6.07 14.68 0.81
C LYS A 128 7.39 14.04 0.44
N ASP A 129 8.38 14.26 1.31
CA ASP A 129 9.64 13.55 1.26
C ASP A 129 9.46 12.11 1.77
N VAL A 130 10.13 11.18 1.10
CA VAL A 130 10.20 9.77 1.48
C VAL A 130 11.54 9.52 2.15
N ILE A 131 11.52 9.36 3.46
CA ILE A 131 12.74 9.12 4.23
C ILE A 131 13.07 7.63 4.18
N ILE A 132 13.84 7.22 3.17
CA ILE A 132 14.20 5.80 2.97
C ILE A 132 15.19 5.26 4.00
N ALA A 133 15.88 6.15 4.70
CA ALA A 133 16.78 5.83 5.81
C ALA A 133 16.41 6.70 7.03
N PRO A 134 15.37 6.31 7.79
CA PRO A 134 15.02 6.96 9.05
C PRO A 134 16.22 7.03 10.00
N THR A 135 16.20 8.05 10.88
CA THR A 135 17.28 8.32 11.84
C THR A 135 17.55 7.10 12.72
N PRO A 136 18.76 6.52 12.71
CA PRO A 136 19.08 5.37 13.54
C PRO A 136 18.75 5.58 15.02
N GLY A 137 18.19 4.54 15.64
CA GLY A 137 18.01 4.46 17.09
C GLY A 137 19.13 3.69 17.79
N ASN A 138 19.04 3.58 19.11
CA ASN A 138 19.87 2.66 19.87
C ASN A 138 19.18 1.29 19.90
N GLU A 139 19.86 0.26 19.41
CA GLU A 139 19.37 -1.12 19.46
C GLU A 139 19.45 -1.61 20.91
N VAL A 140 18.32 -2.06 21.48
CA VAL A 140 18.24 -2.50 22.87
C VAL A 140 17.86 -3.98 22.96
N HIS A 141 16.96 -4.44 22.10
CA HIS A 141 16.45 -5.81 22.14
C HIS A 141 16.17 -6.36 20.74
N THR A 142 16.41 -7.65 20.55
CA THR A 142 16.13 -8.36 19.30
C THR A 142 14.84 -9.16 19.45
N ILE A 143 13.92 -8.96 18.52
CA ILE A 143 12.71 -9.79 18.36
C ILE A 143 12.70 -10.40 16.95
N HIS A 144 11.82 -11.37 16.73
CA HIS A 144 11.62 -11.98 15.43
C HIS A 144 10.28 -11.56 14.84
N VAL A 145 10.28 -11.32 13.53
CA VAL A 145 9.08 -11.11 12.73
C VAL A 145 8.34 -12.44 12.65
N THR A 146 7.04 -12.44 12.94
CA THR A 146 6.18 -13.65 13.02
C THR A 146 5.26 -13.81 11.81
N SER A 147 5.17 -12.79 10.97
CA SER A 147 4.52 -12.85 9.66
C SER A 147 5.08 -11.75 8.76
N PRO A 148 5.07 -11.92 7.43
CA PRO A 148 5.62 -10.90 6.55
C PRO A 148 4.83 -9.59 6.65
N GLY A 149 5.53 -8.46 6.53
CA GLY A 149 4.94 -7.14 6.66
C GLY A 149 5.73 -6.06 5.94
N THR A 150 5.16 -4.85 5.87
CA THR A 150 5.81 -3.70 5.23
C THR A 150 6.65 -2.93 6.25
N LEU A 151 7.90 -2.60 5.88
CA LEU A 151 8.72 -1.65 6.60
C LEU A 151 8.39 -0.24 6.09
N ARG A 152 8.07 0.69 6.99
CA ARG A 152 7.68 2.06 6.63
C ARG A 152 8.63 3.10 7.19
N ASN A 153 8.61 4.31 6.61
CA ASN A 153 9.42 5.44 7.07
C ASN A 153 8.81 6.24 8.22
N GLU A 154 7.53 6.03 8.53
CA GLU A 154 6.81 6.51 9.70
C GLU A 154 5.55 5.61 9.89
N PRO A 155 4.85 5.66 11.04
CA PRO A 155 3.57 4.99 11.21
C PRO A 155 2.57 5.36 10.10
N MET A 156 1.96 4.36 9.47
CA MET A 156 0.97 4.53 8.38
C MET A 156 1.46 5.37 7.18
N SER A 157 2.78 5.51 6.99
CA SER A 157 3.38 6.39 5.97
C SER A 157 3.90 5.61 4.76
N PHE A 158 4.93 6.08 4.07
CA PHE A 158 5.46 5.43 2.87
C PHE A 158 6.12 4.07 3.18
N ALA A 159 5.85 3.09 2.34
CA ALA A 159 6.62 1.84 2.33
C ALA A 159 8.07 2.16 1.93
N ILE A 160 9.02 1.56 2.63
CA ILE A 160 10.46 1.66 2.34
C ILE A 160 11.10 0.27 2.26
N GLY A 161 10.30 -0.78 2.18
CA GLY A 161 10.79 -2.15 2.14
C GLY A 161 9.80 -3.09 2.80
N ASN A 162 10.25 -4.31 3.06
CA ASN A 162 9.48 -5.30 3.76
C ASN A 162 10.34 -6.06 4.77
N VAL A 163 9.66 -6.73 5.69
CA VAL A 163 10.21 -7.74 6.60
C VAL A 163 9.53 -9.07 6.31
N ARG A 164 10.28 -10.17 6.42
CA ARG A 164 9.77 -11.53 6.21
C ARG A 164 9.65 -12.27 7.53
N ASP A 165 8.82 -13.29 7.53
CA ASP A 165 8.71 -14.22 8.64
C ASP A 165 10.08 -14.81 9.03
N GLY A 166 10.35 -14.85 10.34
CA GLY A 166 11.60 -15.30 10.93
C GLY A 166 12.75 -14.30 10.90
N GLU A 167 12.63 -13.13 10.26
CA GLU A 167 13.70 -12.12 10.25
C GLU A 167 13.86 -11.45 11.61
N GLU A 168 15.09 -11.08 11.95
CA GLU A 168 15.38 -10.32 13.16
C GLU A 168 15.02 -8.84 12.98
N PHE A 169 14.40 -8.29 14.02
CA PHE A 169 14.05 -6.88 14.12
C PHE A 169 14.55 -6.33 15.46
N HIS A 170 15.49 -5.38 15.40
CA HIS A 170 16.12 -4.82 16.59
C HIS A 170 15.37 -3.56 17.02
N ILE A 171 14.66 -3.64 18.14
CA ILE A 171 13.83 -2.54 18.66
C ILE A 171 14.64 -1.65 19.61
N THR A 172 14.15 -0.43 19.80
CA THR A 172 14.80 0.60 20.64
C THR A 172 14.40 0.55 22.12
N THR A 173 13.58 -0.43 22.50
CA THR A 173 13.09 -0.61 23.87
C THR A 173 13.56 -1.96 24.45
N ALA A 174 13.72 -2.04 25.77
CA ALA A 174 14.18 -3.26 26.44
C ALA A 174 13.17 -4.41 26.37
N THR A 175 11.89 -4.08 26.31
CA THR A 175 10.78 -4.99 26.03
C THR A 175 9.85 -4.30 25.05
N CYS A 176 9.16 -5.07 24.21
CA CYS A 176 8.14 -4.48 23.34
C CYS A 176 6.89 -4.12 24.16
N GLY A 177 6.40 -5.07 24.98
CA GLY A 177 5.16 -4.91 25.73
C GLY A 177 3.95 -5.40 24.92
N VAL A 178 2.75 -5.13 25.45
CA VAL A 178 1.48 -5.49 24.79
C VAL A 178 0.93 -4.26 24.09
N HIS A 179 0.80 -4.31 22.77
CA HIS A 179 0.26 -3.25 21.94
C HIS A 179 -0.96 -3.74 21.16
N ASP A 180 -1.81 -2.80 20.75
CA ASP A 180 -2.84 -3.10 19.76
C ASP A 180 -2.17 -3.57 18.44
N PRO A 181 -2.71 -4.58 17.73
CA PRO A 181 -2.11 -5.08 16.48
C PRO A 181 -1.87 -4.00 15.40
N ALA A 182 -2.59 -2.88 15.41
CA ALA A 182 -2.41 -1.77 14.48
C ALA A 182 -1.29 -0.77 14.90
N SER A 183 -0.71 -0.94 16.09
CA SER A 183 0.40 -0.13 16.59
C SER A 183 1.64 -0.33 15.74
N TRP A 184 2.54 0.66 15.74
CA TRP A 184 3.75 0.65 14.93
C TRP A 184 4.99 0.63 15.81
N ILE A 185 5.83 -0.37 15.61
CA ILE A 185 7.03 -0.60 16.40
C ILE A 185 8.24 -0.11 15.60
N TYR A 186 9.03 0.77 16.22
CA TYR A 186 10.24 1.29 15.61
C TYR A 186 11.44 0.37 15.89
N GLY A 187 12.24 0.11 14.86
CA GLY A 187 13.42 -0.73 14.98
C GLY A 187 14.20 -0.83 13.68
N ARG A 188 15.22 -1.68 13.70
CA ARG A 188 16.08 -1.98 12.56
C ARG A 188 15.83 -3.40 12.06
N ALA A 189 15.44 -3.53 10.80
CA ALA A 189 15.42 -4.82 10.12
C ALA A 189 16.86 -5.20 9.75
N THR A 190 17.37 -6.30 10.30
CA THR A 190 18.79 -6.67 10.15
C THR A 190 19.12 -7.07 8.72
N THR A 191 18.23 -7.84 8.06
CA THR A 191 18.40 -8.27 6.66
C THR A 191 18.63 -7.10 5.71
N THR A 192 17.94 -5.97 5.91
CA THR A 192 18.04 -4.78 5.04
C THR A 192 19.04 -3.74 5.57
N GLY A 193 19.44 -3.89 6.83
CA GLY A 193 20.17 -2.91 7.61
C GLY A 193 19.42 -1.57 7.76
N ARG A 194 18.09 -1.56 7.59
CA ARG A 194 17.28 -0.33 7.51
C ARG A 194 16.45 -0.15 8.78
N TRP A 195 16.43 1.09 9.26
CA TRP A 195 15.53 1.52 10.32
C TRP A 195 14.14 1.82 9.75
N GLY A 196 13.10 1.58 10.55
CA GLY A 196 11.74 1.89 10.15
C GLY A 196 10.70 1.37 11.13
N TRP A 197 9.45 1.43 10.70
CA TRP A 197 8.29 1.03 11.49
C TRP A 197 7.63 -0.20 10.88
N VAL A 198 7.33 -1.20 11.72
CA VAL A 198 6.58 -2.42 11.37
C VAL A 198 5.34 -2.48 12.26
N GLN A 199 4.20 -2.96 11.74
CA GLN A 199 2.99 -3.12 12.56
C GLN A 199 3.18 -4.23 13.59
N ALA A 200 2.63 -4.02 14.79
CA ALA A 200 2.73 -4.95 15.91
C ALA A 200 2.13 -6.33 15.56
N SER A 201 1.10 -6.39 14.71
CA SER A 201 0.53 -7.65 14.19
C SER A 201 1.54 -8.59 13.51
N HIS A 202 2.68 -8.08 13.06
CA HIS A 202 3.76 -8.87 12.46
C HIS A 202 4.87 -9.24 13.46
N LEU A 203 4.71 -8.87 14.73
CA LEU A 203 5.68 -8.96 15.79
C LEU A 203 4.99 -9.49 17.05
N ASN A 204 4.68 -10.78 17.15
CA ASN A 204 3.86 -11.31 18.27
C ASN A 204 4.42 -10.99 19.67
N ALA A 205 5.73 -10.73 19.80
CA ALA A 205 6.34 -10.26 21.04
C ALA A 205 5.87 -8.87 21.50
N CYS A 206 5.10 -8.17 20.64
CA CYS A 206 4.59 -6.82 20.80
C CYS A 206 3.05 -6.77 20.90
N THR A 207 2.34 -7.90 20.92
CA THR A 207 0.86 -7.98 20.92
C THR A 207 0.33 -8.81 22.07
#